data_AF-A0A9P9YFI5-F1
#
_entry.id   AF-A0A9P9YFI5-F1
#
_cell.length_a   1.000
_cell.length_b   1.000
_cell.length_c   1.000
_cell.angle_alpha   90.00
_cell.angle_beta   90.00
_cell.angle_gamma   90.00
#
_symmetry.space_group_name_H-M   'P 1'
#
loop_
_entity.id
_entity.type
_entity.pdbx_description
1 polymer ?
#
loop_
_entity_poly.entity_id
_entity_poly.type
_entity_poly.pdbx_seq_one_letter_code
_entity_poly.pdbx_strand_id
1 'polypeptide(L)'
;MDIANPLNAMQILWINIIMDGPPAQSLGVEPVDHDVLKQKPRNVKQPMITKSVVVNVLLSASIIVLGTLWVFQREMADGTLGKTKRDTTMTFTCFVFFDMFNALSCRSQTKSVFTIGLTTNRMFLLAVAFSIIGQMLVVYFPPLQMVFQTEALTPYDIFFLVSLTSSVLVVSEIKKWFERTMERKVYSTRSDLDFV
;
A
#
# COMPACT_ATOMS: atom_id res chain seq x y z
N MET A 1 -14.23 -25.56 -12.63
CA MET A 1 -13.83 -24.17 -12.91
C MET A 1 -12.45 -23.99 -12.30
N ASP A 2 -11.39 -24.29 -13.06
CA ASP A 2 -10.02 -24.00 -12.63
C ASP A 2 -9.82 -22.49 -12.69
N ILE A 3 -10.01 -21.83 -11.55
CA ILE A 3 -9.70 -20.41 -11.40
C ILE A 3 -8.19 -20.32 -11.49
N ALA A 4 -7.67 -19.92 -12.65
CA ALA A 4 -6.24 -19.83 -12.88
C ALA A 4 -5.64 -18.83 -11.87
N ASN A 5 -4.64 -19.28 -11.10
CA ASN A 5 -4.05 -18.48 -10.02
C ASN A 5 -3.46 -17.17 -10.59
N PRO A 6 -3.91 -15.97 -10.15
CA PRO A 6 -3.43 -14.70 -10.69
C PRO A 6 -1.95 -14.42 -10.40
N LEU A 7 -1.38 -15.07 -9.37
CA LEU A 7 0.01 -14.93 -8.97
C LEU A 7 0.72 -16.29 -8.86
N ASN A 8 1.98 -16.34 -9.25
CA ASN A 8 2.84 -17.51 -9.05
C ASN A 8 3.36 -17.55 -7.58
N ALA A 9 3.60 -18.73 -7.03
CA ALA A 9 4.20 -18.90 -5.70
C ALA A 9 5.51 -18.11 -5.54
N MET A 10 6.35 -18.08 -6.59
CA MET A 10 7.59 -17.28 -6.59
C MET A 10 7.31 -15.78 -6.46
N GLN A 11 6.28 -15.28 -7.13
CA GLN A 11 5.88 -13.86 -7.07
C GLN A 11 5.37 -13.49 -5.66
N ILE A 12 4.59 -14.37 -5.04
CA ILE A 12 4.10 -14.19 -3.66
C ILE A 12 5.27 -14.16 -2.66
N LEU A 13 6.26 -15.05 -2.82
CA LEU A 13 7.45 -15.09 -1.97
C LEU A 13 8.28 -13.79 -2.12
N TRP A 14 8.40 -13.30 -3.35
CA TRP A 14 9.09 -12.03 -3.62
C TRP A 14 8.42 -10.84 -2.95
N ILE A 15 7.08 -10.75 -3.02
CA ILE A 15 6.30 -9.70 -2.35
C ILE A 15 6.63 -9.70 -0.85
N ASN A 16 6.45 -10.84 -0.18
CA ASN A 16 6.59 -10.92 1.27
C ASN A 16 8.01 -10.64 1.76
N ILE A 17 9.04 -11.10 1.02
CA ILE A 17 10.44 -11.00 1.47
C ILE A 17 11.07 -9.67 1.05
N ILE A 18 10.97 -9.32 -0.23
CA ILE A 18 11.71 -8.21 -0.81
C ILE A 18 10.88 -6.93 -0.84
N MET A 19 9.58 -7.03 -1.10
CA MET A 19 8.76 -5.83 -1.28
C MET A 19 8.23 -5.29 0.04
N ASP A 20 7.72 -6.15 0.92
CA ASP A 20 7.14 -5.74 2.20
C ASP A 20 8.16 -5.66 3.34
N GLY A 21 9.15 -6.55 3.35
CA GLY A 21 10.13 -6.67 4.42
C GLY A 21 10.90 -5.36 4.69
N PRO A 22 11.61 -4.79 3.70
CA PRO A 22 12.40 -3.58 3.90
C PRO A 22 11.57 -2.34 4.30
N PRO A 23 10.43 -2.01 3.64
CA PRO A 23 9.58 -0.93 4.09
C PRO A 23 9.07 -1.14 5.52
N ALA A 24 8.62 -2.34 5.89
CA ALA A 24 8.16 -2.63 7.24
C ALA A 24 9.24 -2.41 8.31
N GLN A 25 10.48 -2.83 8.04
CA GLN A 25 11.61 -2.58 8.94
C GLN A 25 11.95 -1.08 9.03
N SER A 26 11.90 -0.38 7.89
CA SER A 26 12.20 1.06 7.84
C SER A 26 11.17 1.93 8.58
N LEU A 27 9.92 1.48 8.67
CA LEU A 27 8.88 2.12 9.48
C LEU A 27 9.17 2.00 10.98
N GLY A 28 9.88 0.96 11.41
CA GLY A 28 10.32 0.79 12.79
C GLY A 28 11.37 1.82 13.24
N VAL A 29 12.09 2.43 12.30
CA VAL A 29 13.09 3.50 12.57
C VAL A 29 12.55 4.90 12.25
N GLU A 30 11.24 5.06 12.04
CA GLU A 30 10.62 6.37 11.84
C GLU A 30 10.79 7.20 13.13
N PRO A 31 11.18 8.50 13.02
CA PRO A 31 11.37 9.35 14.18
C PRO A 31 10.08 9.47 15.00
N VAL A 32 10.24 9.48 16.33
CA VAL A 32 9.13 9.60 17.27
C VAL A 32 8.43 10.95 17.07
N ASP A 33 7.11 10.94 16.97
CA ASP A 33 6.32 12.17 16.84
C ASP A 33 6.50 13.04 18.10
N HIS A 34 6.87 14.31 17.92
CA HIS A 34 7.08 15.25 19.03
C HIS A 34 5.84 15.42 19.92
N ASP A 35 4.65 15.15 19.37
CA ASP A 35 3.39 15.18 20.13
C ASP A 35 3.23 14.00 21.10
N VAL A 36 4.08 12.95 21.01
CA VAL A 36 4.06 11.79 21.94
C VAL A 36 4.34 12.21 23.38
N LEU A 37 5.22 13.20 23.59
CA LEU A 37 5.55 13.68 24.94
C LEU A 37 4.38 14.39 25.64
N LYS A 38 3.37 14.85 24.88
CA LYS A 38 2.16 15.49 25.41
C LYS A 38 1.02 14.50 25.69
N GLN A 39 1.16 13.25 25.23
CA GLN A 39 0.14 12.22 25.41
C GLN A 39 0.30 11.53 26.76
N LYS A 40 -0.83 11.15 27.37
CA LYS A 40 -0.83 10.37 28.61
C LYS A 40 -0.23 8.97 28.34
N PRO A 41 0.45 8.34 29.33
CA PRO A 41 0.97 6.99 29.18
C PRO A 41 -0.10 6.01 28.68
N ARG A 42 0.25 5.19 27.68
CA ARG A 42 -0.67 4.20 27.10
C ARG A 42 -1.10 3.20 28.18
N ASN A 43 -2.40 2.92 28.25
CA ASN A 43 -2.93 1.94 29.19
C ASN A 43 -2.55 0.51 28.72
N VAL A 44 -1.84 -0.24 29.56
CA VAL A 44 -1.39 -1.62 29.28
C VAL A 44 -2.53 -2.62 29.04
N LYS A 45 -3.75 -2.29 29.46
CA LYS A 45 -4.95 -3.11 29.22
C LYS A 45 -5.57 -2.86 27.84
N GLN A 46 -5.16 -1.82 27.11
CA GLN A 46 -5.66 -1.57 25.77
C GLN A 46 -4.92 -2.46 24.76
N PRO A 47 -5.64 -3.13 23.85
CA PRO A 47 -5.01 -3.98 22.84
C PRO A 47 -4.10 -3.15 21.92
N MET A 48 -3.03 -3.77 21.41
CA MET A 48 -2.13 -3.15 20.44
C MET A 48 -2.91 -2.80 19.15
N ILE A 49 -3.74 -3.76 18.71
CA ILE A 49 -4.63 -3.65 17.55
C ILE A 49 -6.00 -3.18 18.05
N THR A 50 -6.32 -1.92 17.83
CA THR A 50 -7.63 -1.33 18.18
C THR A 50 -8.63 -1.55 17.04
N LYS A 51 -9.93 -1.59 17.33
CA LYS A 51 -10.98 -1.73 16.31
C LYS A 51 -10.84 -0.71 15.17
N SER A 52 -10.48 0.53 15.46
CA SER A 52 -10.21 1.56 14.45
C SER A 52 -9.07 1.18 13.50
N VAL A 53 -7.99 0.60 14.03
CA VAL A 53 -6.86 0.11 13.21
C VAL A 53 -7.30 -1.05 12.32
N VAL A 54 -8.08 -2.00 12.85
CA VAL A 54 -8.60 -3.14 12.06
C VAL A 54 -9.49 -2.67 10.93
N VAL A 55 -10.47 -1.80 11.22
CA VAL A 55 -11.34 -1.21 10.19
C VAL A 55 -10.49 -0.48 9.16
N ASN A 56 -9.43 0.19 9.60
CA ASN A 56 -8.57 0.94 8.70
C ASN A 56 -7.76 0.06 7.75
N VAL A 57 -7.18 -1.02 8.26
CA VAL A 57 -6.48 -2.03 7.46
C VAL A 57 -7.45 -2.74 6.52
N LEU A 58 -8.63 -3.14 7.00
CA LEU A 58 -9.64 -3.82 6.16
C LEU A 58 -10.13 -2.94 5.01
N LEU A 59 -10.34 -1.64 5.25
CA LEU A 59 -10.70 -0.70 4.20
C LEU A 59 -9.59 -0.58 3.15
N SER A 60 -8.34 -0.38 3.56
CA SER A 60 -7.21 -0.32 2.63
C SER A 60 -7.05 -1.61 1.84
N ALA A 61 -7.11 -2.77 2.51
CA ALA A 61 -7.04 -4.08 1.88
C ALA A 61 -8.19 -4.29 0.89
N SER A 62 -9.41 -3.88 1.22
CA SER A 62 -10.56 -3.99 0.32
C SER A 62 -10.35 -3.18 -0.95
N ILE A 63 -9.81 -1.96 -0.86
CA ILE A 63 -9.54 -1.12 -2.03
C ILE A 63 -8.44 -1.74 -2.90
N ILE A 64 -7.37 -2.24 -2.29
CA ILE A 64 -6.27 -2.91 -3.02
C ILE A 64 -6.79 -4.16 -3.73
N VAL A 65 -7.56 -5.01 -3.04
CA VAL A 65 -8.14 -6.23 -3.63
C VAL A 65 -9.12 -5.90 -4.75
N LEU A 66 -10.02 -4.93 -4.55
CA LEU A 66 -10.95 -4.52 -5.60
C LEU A 66 -10.24 -3.88 -6.80
N GLY A 67 -9.21 -3.06 -6.56
CA GLY A 67 -8.41 -2.43 -7.60
C GLY A 67 -7.61 -3.45 -8.42
N THR A 68 -6.92 -4.37 -7.75
CA THR A 68 -6.16 -5.45 -8.40
C THR A 68 -7.07 -6.41 -9.18
N LEU A 69 -8.22 -6.80 -8.62
CA LEU A 69 -9.20 -7.63 -9.32
C LEU A 69 -9.84 -6.93 -10.52
N TRP A 70 -10.12 -5.62 -10.41
CA TRP A 70 -10.65 -4.85 -11.52
C TRP A 70 -9.67 -4.77 -12.69
N VAL A 71 -8.37 -4.56 -12.41
CA VAL A 71 -7.30 -4.63 -13.43
C VAL A 71 -7.24 -6.01 -14.03
N PHE A 72 -7.23 -7.04 -13.19
CA PHE A 72 -7.17 -8.43 -13.65
C PHE A 72 -8.33 -8.75 -14.60
N GLN A 73 -9.55 -8.35 -14.25
CA GLN A 73 -10.73 -8.55 -15.10
C GLN A 73 -10.65 -7.75 -16.41
N ARG A 74 -10.16 -6.50 -16.36
CA ARG A 74 -10.00 -5.66 -17.55
C ARG A 74 -8.97 -6.22 -18.53
N GLU A 75 -7.80 -6.61 -18.03
CA GLU A 75 -6.74 -7.17 -18.88
C GLU A 75 -7.14 -8.54 -19.44
N MET A 76 -7.84 -9.37 -18.65
CA MET A 76 -8.41 -10.62 -19.16
C MET A 76 -9.53 -10.42 -20.18
N ALA A 77 -10.19 -9.25 -20.20
CA ALA A 77 -11.24 -8.93 -21.17
C ALA A 77 -10.69 -8.39 -22.50
N ASP A 78 -9.57 -7.64 -22.47
CA ASP A 78 -8.88 -7.15 -23.68
C ASP A 78 -7.98 -8.23 -24.33
N GLY A 79 -7.57 -9.26 -23.57
CA GLY A 79 -6.77 -10.38 -24.05
C GLY A 79 -7.56 -11.41 -24.86
N THR A 80 -7.38 -11.41 -26.18
CA THR A 80 -7.85 -12.45 -27.09
C THR A 80 -7.36 -13.84 -26.66
N LEU A 81 -8.28 -14.68 -26.15
CA LEU A 81 -8.17 -16.15 -26.02
C LEU A 81 -6.83 -16.68 -25.42
N GLY A 82 -6.54 -16.37 -24.16
CA GLY A 82 -5.56 -17.14 -23.37
C GLY A 82 -4.80 -16.35 -22.31
N LYS A 83 -4.51 -17.00 -21.17
CA LYS A 83 -3.67 -16.44 -20.10
C LYS A 83 -2.25 -16.23 -20.61
N THR A 84 -1.85 -14.97 -20.78
CA THR A 84 -0.49 -14.63 -21.23
C THR A 84 0.41 -14.36 -20.03
N LYS A 85 1.72 -14.58 -20.18
CA LYS A 85 2.72 -14.24 -19.14
C LYS A 85 2.68 -12.74 -18.81
N ARG A 86 2.34 -11.90 -19.78
CA ARG A 86 1.98 -10.49 -19.63
C ARG A 86 0.93 -10.23 -18.55
N ASP A 87 -0.22 -10.92 -18.56
CA ASP A 87 -1.33 -10.67 -17.62
C ASP A 87 -0.92 -10.93 -16.16
N THR A 88 -0.16 -12.01 -15.96
CA THR A 88 0.37 -12.39 -14.64
C THR A 88 1.40 -11.35 -14.18
N THR A 89 2.24 -10.84 -15.09
CA THR A 89 3.23 -9.79 -14.78
C THR A 89 2.57 -8.46 -14.47
N MET A 90 1.51 -8.11 -15.20
CA MET A 90 0.75 -6.88 -14.96
C MET A 90 0.04 -6.92 -13.61
N THR A 91 -0.59 -8.04 -13.27
CA THR A 91 -1.23 -8.25 -11.96
C THR A 91 -0.21 -8.22 -10.82
N PHE A 92 0.93 -8.88 -11.00
CA PHE A 92 2.05 -8.86 -10.05
C PHE A 92 2.58 -7.45 -9.82
N THR A 93 2.86 -6.69 -10.89
CA THR A 93 3.38 -5.33 -10.80
C THR A 93 2.34 -4.38 -10.19
N CYS A 94 1.06 -4.56 -10.54
CA CYS A 94 -0.06 -3.81 -9.96
C CYS A 94 -0.13 -4.01 -8.45
N PHE A 95 -0.05 -5.26 -7.98
CA PHE A 95 -0.07 -5.60 -6.56
C PHE A 95 1.11 -4.95 -5.81
N VAL A 96 2.33 -5.10 -6.33
CA VAL A 96 3.54 -4.51 -5.75
C VAL A 96 3.44 -2.97 -5.65
N PHE A 97 2.92 -2.31 -6.69
CA PHE A 97 2.74 -0.86 -6.66
C PHE A 97 1.65 -0.44 -5.67
N PHE A 98 0.54 -1.17 -5.58
CA PHE A 98 -0.47 -0.92 -4.56
C PHE A 98 0.10 -1.04 -3.15
N ASP A 99 0.90 -2.06 -2.87
CA ASP A 99 1.55 -2.21 -1.56
C ASP A 99 2.54 -1.07 -1.30
N MET A 100 3.28 -0.63 -2.31
CA MET A 100 4.20 0.50 -2.16
C MET A 100 3.47 1.81 -1.80
N PHE A 101 2.35 2.07 -2.49
CA PHE A 101 1.48 3.20 -2.19
C PHE A 101 0.78 3.04 -0.84
N ASN A 102 0.34 1.84 -0.50
CA ASN A 102 -0.26 1.57 0.80
C ASN A 102 0.75 1.71 1.95
N ALA A 103 2.01 1.30 1.76
CA ALA A 103 3.09 1.49 2.73
C ALA A 103 3.35 2.99 3.00
N LEU A 104 3.34 3.81 1.94
CA LEU A 104 3.36 5.28 2.05
C LEU A 104 2.17 5.81 2.85
N SER A 105 0.96 5.29 2.62
CA SER A 105 -0.24 5.65 3.39
C SER A 105 -0.16 5.20 4.84
N CYS A 106 0.41 4.02 5.12
CA CYS A 106 0.56 3.47 6.47
C CYS A 106 1.65 4.18 7.29
N ARG A 107 2.60 4.86 6.63
CA ARG A 107 3.68 5.63 7.30
C ARG A 107 3.15 6.65 8.30
N SER A 108 1.93 7.16 8.10
CA SER A 108 1.29 7.97 9.12
C SER A 108 -0.18 7.63 9.29
N GLN A 109 -0.54 7.25 10.51
CA GLN A 109 -1.93 6.97 10.85
C GLN A 109 -2.78 8.24 10.96
N THR A 110 -2.20 9.34 11.44
CA THR A 110 -2.97 10.54 11.81
C THR A 110 -2.59 11.78 11.00
N LYS A 111 -1.35 11.91 10.51
CA LYS A 111 -0.86 13.07 9.75
C LYS A 111 -0.85 12.77 8.25
N SER A 112 -1.01 13.82 7.43
CA SER A 112 -1.06 13.69 5.98
C SER A 112 0.32 13.32 5.49
N VAL A 113 0.42 12.42 4.50
CA VAL A 113 1.71 12.08 3.88
C VAL A 113 2.39 13.35 3.33
N PHE A 114 1.60 14.32 2.88
CA PHE A 114 2.06 15.61 2.38
C PHE A 114 2.53 16.57 3.48
N THR A 115 1.99 16.48 4.70
CA THR A 115 2.38 17.36 5.82
C THR A 115 3.65 16.90 6.52
N ILE A 116 3.94 15.60 6.51
CA ILE A 116 5.11 15.01 7.17
C ILE A 116 6.38 15.15 6.32
N GLY A 117 6.21 15.25 5.00
CA GLY A 117 7.30 15.28 4.03
C GLY A 117 7.75 13.87 3.62
N LEU A 118 7.79 13.62 2.30
CA LEU A 118 8.22 12.34 1.72
C LEU A 118 9.68 12.00 2.07
N THR A 119 10.52 13.00 2.36
CA THR A 119 11.96 12.87 2.59
C THR A 119 12.37 12.76 4.06
N THR A 120 11.43 12.82 5.00
CA THR A 120 11.74 12.84 6.44
C THR A 120 12.39 11.54 6.91
N ASN A 121 12.04 10.39 6.33
CA ASN A 121 12.70 9.11 6.58
C ASN A 121 13.45 8.64 5.34
N ARG A 122 14.76 8.88 5.33
CA ARG A 122 15.66 8.45 4.23
C ARG A 122 15.74 6.93 4.12
N MET A 123 15.64 6.20 5.23
CA MET A 123 15.67 4.73 5.23
C MET A 123 14.44 4.15 4.56
N PHE A 124 13.25 4.73 4.82
CA PHE A 124 12.02 4.36 4.14
C PHE A 124 12.10 4.66 2.65
N LEU A 125 12.58 5.85 2.27
CA LEU A 125 12.74 6.20 0.86
C LEU A 125 13.72 5.26 0.15
N LEU A 126 14.82 4.88 0.81
CA LEU A 126 15.79 3.93 0.27
C LEU A 126 15.16 2.54 0.12
N ALA A 127 14.40 2.06 1.11
CA ALA A 127 13.68 0.79 1.03
C ALA A 127 12.70 0.77 -0.14
N VAL A 128 11.87 1.82 -0.29
CA VAL A 128 10.94 1.96 -1.42
C VAL A 128 11.67 2.01 -2.76
N ALA A 129 12.75 2.78 -2.86
CA ALA A 129 13.55 2.89 -4.08
C ALA A 129 14.18 1.53 -4.45
N PHE A 130 14.72 0.82 -3.48
CA PHE A 130 15.29 -0.51 -3.68
C PHE A 130 14.23 -1.52 -4.14
N SER A 131 13.04 -1.50 -3.54
CA SER A 131 11.93 -2.36 -3.95
C SER A 131 11.44 -2.05 -5.37
N ILE A 132 11.36 -0.76 -5.77
CA ILE A 132 11.03 -0.38 -7.15
C ILE A 132 12.10 -0.86 -8.12
N ILE A 133 13.39 -0.68 -7.79
CA ILE A 133 14.50 -1.17 -8.62
C ILE A 133 14.43 -2.70 -8.74
N GLY A 134 14.16 -3.41 -7.64
CA GLY A 134 13.95 -4.85 -7.63
C GLY A 134 12.80 -5.28 -8.54
N GLN A 135 11.68 -4.55 -8.52
CA GLN A 135 10.55 -4.82 -9.42
C GLN A 135 10.96 -4.69 -10.89
N MET A 136 11.67 -3.61 -11.22
CA MET A 136 12.14 -3.37 -12.59
C MET A 136 13.13 -4.45 -13.04
N LEU A 137 14.00 -4.92 -12.14
CA LEU A 137 14.89 -6.05 -12.43
C LEU A 137 14.09 -7.34 -12.71
N VAL A 138 13.07 -7.65 -11.92
CA VAL A 138 12.23 -8.85 -12.17
C VAL A 138 11.46 -8.76 -13.49
N VAL A 139 11.07 -7.55 -13.91
CA VAL A 139 10.31 -7.34 -15.16
C VAL A 139 11.19 -7.29 -16.40
N TYR A 140 12.43 -6.78 -16.32
CA TYR A 140 13.28 -6.53 -17.50
C TYR A 140 14.55 -7.40 -17.58
N PHE A 141 14.96 -8.06 -16.50
CA PHE A 141 16.19 -8.86 -16.50
C PHE A 141 15.92 -10.32 -16.89
N PRO A 142 16.49 -10.84 -18.00
CA PRO A 142 16.12 -12.15 -18.55
C PRO A 142 16.26 -13.36 -17.61
N PRO A 143 17.33 -13.46 -16.77
CA PRO A 143 17.42 -14.54 -15.79
C PRO A 143 16.29 -14.54 -14.75
N LEU A 144 15.86 -13.35 -14.31
CA LEU A 144 14.76 -13.22 -13.36
C LEU A 144 13.42 -13.48 -14.05
N GLN A 145 13.25 -13.06 -15.31
CA GLN A 145 12.04 -13.34 -16.09
C GLN A 145 11.74 -14.83 -16.21
N MET A 146 12.77 -15.67 -16.38
CA MET A 146 12.59 -17.13 -16.43
C MET A 146 12.14 -17.72 -15.10
N VAL A 147 12.69 -17.23 -13.98
CA VAL A 147 12.35 -17.72 -12.63
C VAL A 147 10.96 -17.27 -12.20
N PHE A 148 10.63 -16.00 -12.44
CA PHE A 148 9.35 -15.39 -12.04
C PHE A 148 8.23 -15.57 -13.08
N GLN A 149 8.55 -16.16 -14.24
CA GLN A 149 7.65 -16.31 -15.38
C GLN A 149 7.03 -14.97 -15.81
N THR A 150 7.83 -13.90 -15.77
CA THR A 150 7.42 -12.53 -16.12
C THR A 150 7.76 -12.19 -17.57
N GLU A 151 7.06 -11.20 -18.10
CA GLU A 151 7.24 -10.67 -19.45
C GLU A 151 7.48 -9.16 -19.38
N ALA A 152 8.24 -8.61 -20.33
CA ALA A 152 8.53 -7.18 -20.33
C ALA A 152 7.25 -6.36 -20.55
N LEU A 153 6.95 -5.46 -19.61
CA LEU A 153 5.84 -4.52 -19.76
C LEU A 153 6.23 -3.34 -20.65
N THR A 154 5.24 -2.85 -21.39
CA THR A 154 5.39 -1.61 -22.15
C THR A 154 5.42 -0.42 -21.18
N PRO A 155 6.17 0.65 -21.46
CA PRO A 155 6.13 1.87 -20.63
C PRO A 155 4.72 2.45 -20.43
N TYR A 156 3.82 2.26 -21.41
CA TYR A 156 2.41 2.62 -21.29
C TYR A 156 1.69 1.84 -20.19
N ASP A 157 1.95 0.53 -20.07
CA ASP A 157 1.36 -0.33 -19.05
C ASP A 157 1.84 0.12 -17.65
N ILE A 158 3.14 0.44 -17.52
CA ILE A 158 3.70 0.96 -16.26
C ILE A 158 3.04 2.28 -15.88
N PHE A 159 2.91 3.22 -16.82
CA PHE A 159 2.27 4.51 -16.53
C PHE A 159 0.81 4.34 -16.11
N PHE A 160 0.06 3.47 -16.80
CA PHE A 160 -1.31 3.11 -16.42
C PHE A 160 -1.38 2.51 -15.02
N LEU A 161 -0.51 1.54 -14.71
CA LEU A 161 -0.44 0.92 -13.39
C LEU A 161 -0.10 1.93 -12.30
N VAL A 162 0.89 2.80 -12.51
CA VAL A 162 1.26 3.85 -11.55
C VAL A 162 0.09 4.81 -11.33
N SER A 163 -0.56 5.25 -12.41
CA SER A 163 -1.73 6.13 -12.33
C SER A 163 -2.85 5.49 -11.51
N LEU A 164 -3.17 4.22 -11.81
CA LEU A 164 -4.21 3.50 -11.09
C LEU A 164 -3.84 3.26 -9.63
N THR A 165 -2.64 2.79 -9.35
CA THR A 165 -2.21 2.40 -8.00
C THR A 165 -2.04 3.62 -7.09
N SER A 166 -1.72 4.79 -7.66
CA SER A 166 -1.74 6.06 -6.94
C SER A 166 -3.12 6.44 -6.39
N SER A 167 -4.22 5.90 -6.95
CA SER A 167 -5.57 6.15 -6.42
C SER A 167 -5.73 5.66 -4.98
N VAL A 168 -5.01 4.63 -4.54
CA VAL A 168 -5.02 4.16 -3.15
C VAL A 168 -4.48 5.22 -2.21
N LEU A 169 -3.43 5.97 -2.61
CA LEU A 169 -2.97 7.12 -1.83
C LEU A 169 -4.09 8.14 -1.67
N VAL A 170 -4.73 8.53 -2.78
CA VAL A 170 -5.79 9.55 -2.79
C VAL A 170 -6.94 9.14 -1.87
N VAL A 171 -7.43 7.90 -1.98
CA VAL A 171 -8.51 7.39 -1.14
C VAL A 171 -8.09 7.35 0.33
N SER A 172 -6.87 6.90 0.63
CA SER A 172 -6.37 6.86 2.01
C SER A 172 -6.25 8.25 2.62
N GLU A 173 -5.89 9.26 1.82
CA GLU A 173 -5.73 10.63 2.27
C GLU A 173 -7.09 11.31 2.50
N ILE A 174 -8.05 11.09 1.58
CA ILE A 174 -9.45 11.51 1.75
C ILE A 174 -10.02 10.91 3.04
N LYS A 175 -9.78 9.61 3.27
CA LYS A 175 -10.25 8.93 4.48
C LYS A 175 -9.65 9.54 5.75
N LYS A 176 -8.33 9.77 5.80
CA LYS A 176 -7.69 10.43 6.94
C LYS A 176 -8.27 11.83 7.17
N TRP A 177 -8.59 12.54 6.10
CA TRP A 177 -9.23 13.85 6.18
C TRP A 177 -10.65 13.78 6.79
N PHE A 178 -11.46 12.77 6.43
CA PHE A 178 -12.76 12.52 7.05
C PHE A 178 -12.64 12.15 8.54
N GLU A 179 -11.71 11.27 8.90
CA GLU A 179 -11.48 10.88 10.31
C GLU A 179 -11.12 12.09 11.18
N ARG A 180 -10.20 12.96 10.71
CA ARG A 180 -9.87 14.22 11.41
C ARG A 180 -11.06 15.14 11.57
N THR A 181 -11.93 15.21 10.57
CA THR A 181 -13.10 16.09 10.59
C THR A 181 -14.16 15.57 11.55
N MET A 182 -14.36 14.26 11.63
CA MET A 182 -15.22 13.63 12.64
C MET A 182 -14.66 13.77 14.05
N GLU A 183 -13.36 13.54 14.27
CA GLU A 183 -12.75 13.68 15.60
C GLU A 183 -12.83 15.12 16.12
N ARG A 184 -12.61 16.13 15.25
CA ARG A 184 -12.82 17.54 15.62
C ARG A 184 -14.27 17.84 15.99
N LYS A 185 -15.25 17.27 15.26
CA LYS A 185 -16.68 17.44 15.60
C LYS A 185 -17.03 16.80 16.95
N VAL A 186 -16.54 15.59 17.21
CA VAL A 186 -16.82 14.88 18.48
C VAL A 186 -16.19 15.58 19.69
N TYR A 187 -14.98 16.14 19.54
CA TYR A 187 -14.37 16.95 20.60
C TYR A 187 -15.09 18.28 20.83
N SER A 188 -15.58 18.94 19.77
CA SER A 188 -16.40 20.16 19.90
C SER A 188 -17.70 19.88 20.66
N THR A 189 -18.42 18.82 20.32
CA THR A 189 -19.68 18.46 20.99
C THR A 189 -19.47 18.04 22.45
N ARG A 190 -18.34 17.41 22.78
CA ARG A 190 -18.04 17.00 24.16
C ARG A 190 -17.62 18.18 25.04
N SER A 191 -16.87 19.13 24.48
CA SER A 191 -16.59 20.43 25.09
C SER A 191 -17.88 21.18 25.43
N ASP A 192 -18.85 21.23 24.51
CA ASP A 192 -20.13 21.93 24.75
C ASP A 192 -21.00 21.26 25.85
N LEU A 193 -20.83 19.96 26.10
CA LEU A 193 -21.55 19.21 27.13
C LEU A 193 -20.87 19.23 28.51
N ASP A 194 -19.56 19.41 28.57
CA ASP A 194 -18.81 19.54 29.83
C ASP A 194 -18.91 20.97 30.43
N PHE A 195 -19.51 21.91 29.69
CA PHE A 195 -19.76 23.31 30.10
C PHE A 195 -21.22 23.62 30.51
N VAL A 196 -22.08 22.60 30.61
CA VAL A 196 -23.48 22.70 31.11
C VAL A 196 -23.65 21.84 32.34
#